data_AF-A0A1B6FK42-F1
#
_entry.id   AF-A0A1B6FK42-F1
#
_cell.length_a   1.000
_cell.length_b   1.000
_cell.length_c   1.000
_cell.angle_alpha   90.00
_cell.angle_beta   90.00
_cell.angle_gamma   90.00
#
_symmetry.space_group_name_H-M   'P 1'
#
loop_
_entity.id
_entity.type
_entity.pdbx_description
1 polymer ?
#
loop_
_entity_poly.entity_id
_entity_poly.type
_entity_poly.pdbx_seq_one_letter_code
_entity_poly.pdbx_strand_id
1 'polypeptide(L)'
;AQGSQKNYKFLDESCGITEDQGLVYPLYKHCINANHPSMCVLGNLVYCMQFPTFDIQVRFFMKTITNNILPGHKEMLEDIKENMDRKLVDGAPKKAFFRTRTDEDRIYFNQLVELTEIEPIPRVLTDIHADATVQLLQNFGQFRSNKYKIVDDENFLFFPAT
;
A
#
# COMPACT_ATOMS: atom_id res chain seq x y z
N ALA A 1 16.36 7.42 14.24
CA ALA A 1 15.41 8.53 14.02
C ALA A 1 14.08 8.17 14.67
N GLN A 2 13.49 9.05 15.49
CA GLN A 2 12.13 8.89 16.00
C GLN A 2 11.16 9.10 14.82
N GLY A 3 10.23 8.17 14.59
CA GLY A 3 9.30 8.26 13.44
C GLY A 3 8.31 9.43 13.56
N SER A 4 7.75 9.87 12.43
CA SER A 4 6.77 10.96 12.38
C SER A 4 5.36 10.50 12.77
N GLN A 5 4.60 11.35 13.47
CA GLN A 5 3.19 11.10 13.76
C GLN A 5 2.30 11.57 12.60
N LYS A 6 1.25 10.80 12.29
CA LYS A 6 0.22 11.22 11.34
C LYS A 6 -0.66 12.28 12.00
N ASN A 7 -0.93 13.38 11.32
CA ASN A 7 -1.72 14.48 11.87
C ASN A 7 -2.90 14.78 10.93
N TYR A 8 -4.09 14.45 11.40
CA TYR A 8 -5.34 14.68 10.69
C TYR A 8 -6.22 15.76 11.35
N LYS A 9 -5.62 16.73 12.05
CA LYS A 9 -6.36 17.82 12.75
C LYS A 9 -7.27 18.67 11.86
N PHE A 10 -7.15 18.55 10.54
CA PHE A 10 -8.03 19.22 9.58
C PHE A 10 -9.32 18.41 9.29
N LEU A 11 -9.39 17.14 9.70
CA LEU A 11 -10.59 16.32 9.58
C LEU A 11 -11.50 16.57 10.78
N ASP A 12 -12.75 16.95 10.50
CA ASP A 12 -13.81 17.01 11.49
C ASP A 12 -14.24 15.60 11.92
N GLU A 13 -14.77 15.44 13.13
CA GLU A 13 -15.25 14.15 13.65
C GLU A 13 -16.32 13.51 12.74
N SER A 14 -17.12 14.34 12.04
CA SER A 14 -18.10 13.87 11.06
C SER A 14 -17.50 13.18 9.84
N CYS A 15 -16.19 13.25 9.62
CA CYS A 15 -15.50 12.46 8.61
C CYS A 15 -15.42 10.97 8.98
N GLY A 16 -15.68 10.60 10.24
CA GLY A 16 -15.71 9.21 10.68
C GLY A 16 -14.37 8.49 10.56
N ILE A 17 -13.24 9.20 10.58
CA ILE A 17 -11.88 8.63 10.60
C ILE A 17 -11.29 8.80 11.99
N THR A 18 -10.72 7.72 12.52
CA THR A 18 -9.99 7.72 13.78
C THR A 18 -8.50 7.48 13.52
N GLU A 19 -7.64 8.26 14.20
CA GLU A 19 -6.21 8.00 14.30
C GLU A 19 -5.87 7.52 15.72
N ASP A 20 -5.14 6.42 15.82
CA ASP A 20 -4.77 5.80 17.08
C ASP A 20 -3.38 5.15 16.98
N GLN A 21 -2.37 5.82 17.53
CA GLN A 21 -0.97 5.35 17.56
C GLN A 21 -0.41 4.98 16.17
N GLY A 22 -0.74 5.79 15.17
CA GLY A 22 -0.33 5.63 13.78
C GLY A 22 -1.26 4.74 12.95
N LEU A 23 -2.27 4.11 13.56
CA LEU A 23 -3.36 3.43 12.85
C LEU A 23 -4.43 4.43 12.44
N VAL A 24 -4.87 4.38 11.19
CA VAL A 24 -5.91 5.26 10.64
C VAL A 24 -7.02 4.36 10.10
N TYR A 25 -8.24 4.51 10.60
CA TYR A 25 -9.34 3.58 10.32
C TYR A 25 -10.70 4.26 10.38
N PRO A 26 -11.76 3.72 9.75
CA PRO A 26 -11.78 2.49 8.93
C PRO A 26 -11.43 2.77 7.46
N LEU A 27 -10.26 2.30 7.01
CA LEU A 27 -9.80 2.46 5.63
C LEU A 27 -9.85 1.12 4.87
N TYR A 28 -10.88 0.94 4.04
CA TYR A 28 -11.02 -0.20 3.13
C TYR A 28 -9.88 -0.20 2.10
N LYS A 29 -9.25 -1.36 1.92
CA LYS A 29 -8.04 -1.54 1.10
C LYS A 29 -6.98 -0.45 1.35
N HIS A 30 -6.82 -0.06 2.62
CA HIS A 30 -5.86 0.93 3.11
C HIS A 30 -6.02 2.38 2.60
N CYS A 31 -7.10 2.69 1.86
CA CYS A 31 -7.26 4.02 1.26
C CYS A 31 -8.69 4.59 1.32
N ILE A 32 -9.75 3.78 1.19
CA ILE A 32 -11.12 4.30 1.11
C ILE A 32 -11.74 4.38 2.50
N ASN A 33 -12.30 5.54 2.87
CA ASN A 33 -13.01 5.68 4.14
C ASN A 33 -14.33 4.89 4.09
N ALA A 34 -14.43 3.80 4.85
CA ALA A 34 -15.62 2.96 4.83
C ALA A 34 -16.88 3.72 5.30
N ASN A 35 -16.74 4.66 6.24
CA ASN A 35 -17.87 5.45 6.75
C ASN A 35 -18.35 6.51 5.74
N HIS A 36 -17.43 7.04 4.92
CA HIS A 36 -17.74 8.01 3.86
C HIS A 36 -16.98 7.66 2.57
N PRO A 37 -17.50 6.73 1.74
CA PRO A 37 -16.74 6.17 0.61
C PRO A 37 -16.43 7.14 -0.54
N SER A 38 -16.91 8.38 -0.46
CA SER A 38 -16.47 9.49 -1.32
C SER A 38 -15.14 10.12 -0.88
N MET A 39 -14.55 9.65 0.23
CA MET A 39 -13.28 10.11 0.78
C MET A 39 -12.20 9.03 0.68
N CYS A 40 -11.02 9.42 0.21
CA CYS A 40 -9.85 8.55 0.11
C CYS A 40 -8.64 9.19 0.82
N VAL A 41 -7.87 8.37 1.55
CA VAL A 41 -6.64 8.75 2.23
C VAL A 41 -5.48 7.94 1.65
N LEU A 42 -4.66 8.61 0.83
CA LEU A 42 -3.48 8.03 0.20
C LEU A 42 -2.26 8.12 1.14
N GLY A 43 -1.20 7.38 0.83
CA GLY A 43 0.08 7.54 1.57
C GLY A 43 0.15 6.80 2.90
N ASN A 44 -0.81 5.93 3.20
CA ASN A 44 -0.84 5.24 4.47
C ASN A 44 0.15 4.07 4.56
N LEU A 45 0.37 3.35 3.46
CA LEU A 45 1.28 2.21 3.38
C LEU A 45 2.75 2.64 3.49
N VAL A 46 3.57 1.82 4.15
CA VAL A 46 5.00 2.06 4.36
C VAL A 46 5.81 0.83 3.98
N TYR A 47 7.06 1.07 3.57
CA TYR A 47 7.98 0.06 3.00
C TYR A 47 7.57 -0.48 1.62
N CYS A 48 6.54 0.08 0.99
CA CYS A 48 6.12 -0.24 -0.37
C CYS A 48 6.81 0.64 -1.43
N MET A 49 6.56 0.31 -2.70
CA MET A 49 6.87 1.20 -3.83
C MET A 49 5.91 2.39 -3.89
N GLN A 50 6.30 3.52 -3.30
CA GLN A 50 5.42 4.68 -3.11
C GLN A 50 4.68 5.12 -4.39
N PHE A 51 5.37 5.36 -5.51
CA PHE A 51 4.72 5.86 -6.72
C PHE A 51 3.76 4.84 -7.36
N PRO A 52 4.14 3.57 -7.61
CA PRO A 52 3.19 2.55 -8.05
C PRO A 52 2.01 2.36 -7.10
N THR A 53 2.24 2.40 -5.78
CA THR A 53 1.16 2.30 -4.79
C THR A 53 0.19 3.47 -4.89
N PHE A 54 0.67 4.71 -5.06
CA PHE A 54 -0.22 5.86 -5.21
C PHE A 54 -1.00 5.82 -6.51
N ASP A 55 -0.33 5.47 -7.61
CA ASP A 55 -0.97 5.34 -8.93
C ASP A 55 -2.14 4.35 -8.88
N ILE A 56 -1.90 3.14 -8.40
CA ILE A 56 -2.95 2.12 -8.36
C ILE A 56 -4.06 2.47 -7.36
N GLN A 57 -3.74 3.08 -6.21
CA GLN A 57 -4.76 3.52 -5.24
C GLN A 57 -5.67 4.61 -5.82
N VAL A 58 -5.11 5.54 -6.59
CA VAL A 58 -5.90 6.58 -7.26
C VAL A 58 -6.80 5.96 -8.33
N ARG A 59 -6.25 5.10 -9.20
CA ARG A 59 -7.02 4.44 -10.26
C ARG A 59 -8.14 3.56 -9.68
N PHE A 60 -7.83 2.80 -8.62
CA PHE A 60 -8.80 2.03 -7.86
C PHE A 60 -9.91 2.92 -7.31
N PHE A 61 -9.57 3.97 -6.56
CA PHE A 61 -10.56 4.88 -5.98
C PHE A 61 -11.46 5.50 -7.06
N MET A 62 -10.88 6.03 -8.13
CA MET A 62 -11.61 6.65 -9.23
C MET A 62 -12.58 5.67 -9.90
N LYS A 63 -12.14 4.43 -10.16
CA LYS A 63 -12.99 3.40 -10.76
C LYS A 63 -14.13 3.01 -9.82
N THR A 64 -13.85 2.88 -8.51
CA THR A 64 -14.87 2.50 -7.52
C THR A 64 -15.99 3.52 -7.39
N ILE A 65 -15.66 4.82 -7.32
CA ILE A 65 -16.66 5.89 -7.20
C ILE A 65 -17.43 6.14 -8.50
N THR A 66 -16.78 6.00 -9.66
CA THR A 66 -17.41 6.26 -10.96
C THR A 66 -18.41 5.17 -11.32
N ASN A 67 -18.10 3.92 -10.95
CA ASN A 67 -18.90 2.76 -11.34
C ASN A 67 -19.79 2.24 -10.19
N ASN A 68 -19.69 2.81 -8.99
CA ASN A 68 -20.43 2.39 -7.81
C ASN A 68 -20.28 0.89 -7.50
N ILE A 69 -19.04 0.41 -7.51
CA ILE A 69 -18.68 -1.02 -7.35
C ILE A 69 -18.11 -1.34 -5.96
N LEU A 70 -18.20 -0.41 -5.01
CA LEU A 70 -17.78 -0.69 -3.64
C LEU A 70 -18.72 -1.69 -2.97
N PRO A 71 -18.17 -2.61 -2.15
CA PRO A 71 -19.00 -3.50 -1.35
C PRO A 71 -19.76 -2.71 -0.28
N GLY A 72 -20.70 -3.39 0.39
CA GLY A 72 -21.49 -2.77 1.45
C GLY A 72 -20.62 -2.32 2.64
N HIS A 73 -21.10 -1.37 3.44
CA HIS A 73 -20.38 -0.87 4.62
C HIS A 73 -19.91 -1.99 5.54
N LYS A 74 -20.79 -2.96 5.83
CA LYS A 74 -20.47 -4.11 6.68
C LYS A 74 -19.33 -4.96 6.10
N GLU A 75 -19.37 -5.24 4.79
CA GLU A 75 -18.35 -6.04 4.10
C GLU A 75 -16.99 -5.32 4.09
N MET A 76 -16.98 -4.00 3.90
CA MET A 76 -15.75 -3.20 4.03
C MET A 76 -15.17 -3.29 5.46
N LEU A 77 -16.02 -3.20 6.49
CA LEU A 77 -15.58 -3.33 7.88
C LEU A 77 -15.05 -4.74 8.20
N GLU A 78 -15.66 -5.77 7.64
CA GLU A 78 -15.20 -7.17 7.77
C GLU A 78 -13.81 -7.35 7.13
N ASP A 79 -13.60 -6.87 5.89
CA ASP A 79 -12.27 -6.90 5.22
C ASP A 79 -11.19 -6.17 6.03
N ILE A 80 -11.53 -4.99 6.56
CA ILE A 80 -10.63 -4.21 7.42
C ILE A 80 -10.27 -5.00 8.68
N LYS A 81 -11.27 -5.60 9.34
CA LYS A 81 -11.08 -6.38 10.57
C LYS A 81 -10.20 -7.60 10.30
N GLU A 82 -10.47 -8.37 9.25
CA GLU A 82 -9.67 -9.54 8.89
C GLU A 82 -8.20 -9.19 8.62
N ASN A 83 -7.95 -8.06 7.95
CA ASN A 83 -6.61 -7.58 7.70
C ASN A 83 -5.92 -7.09 8.99
N MET A 84 -6.66 -6.41 9.88
CA MET A 84 -6.16 -6.01 11.19
C MET A 84 -5.79 -7.23 12.03
N ASP A 85 -6.66 -8.24 12.12
CA ASP A 85 -6.42 -9.48 12.88
C ASP A 85 -5.17 -10.22 12.37
N ARG A 86 -4.93 -10.20 11.06
CA ARG A 86 -3.74 -10.80 10.44
C ARG A 86 -2.45 -10.02 10.74
N LYS A 87 -2.51 -8.69 10.75
CA LYS A 87 -1.33 -7.81 10.87
C LYS A 87 -1.00 -7.46 12.32
N LEU A 88 -2.00 -7.39 13.19
CA LEU A 88 -1.91 -6.94 14.58
C LEU A 88 -1.98 -8.11 15.56
N VAL A 89 -1.17 -9.15 15.29
CA VAL A 89 -0.98 -10.29 16.20
C VAL A 89 -0.30 -9.85 17.50
N ASP A 90 -0.45 -10.65 18.57
CA ASP A 90 -0.05 -10.32 19.93
C ASP A 90 1.29 -9.56 20.05
N GLY A 91 1.20 -8.30 20.47
CA GLY A 91 2.34 -7.41 20.71
C GLY A 91 2.79 -6.56 19.53
N ALA A 92 2.19 -6.72 18.34
CA ALA A 92 2.50 -5.87 17.19
C ALA A 92 2.01 -4.41 17.43
N PRO A 93 2.83 -3.39 17.14
CA PRO A 93 2.38 -2.01 17.28
C PRO A 93 1.31 -1.68 16.22
N LYS A 94 0.29 -0.88 16.56
CA LYS A 94 -0.84 -0.55 15.66
C LYS A 94 -0.43 -0.06 14.27
N LYS A 95 0.63 0.76 14.18
CA LYS A 95 1.21 1.21 12.91
C LYS A 95 1.74 0.08 11.99
N ALA A 96 1.94 -1.13 12.51
CA ALA A 96 2.35 -2.29 11.71
C ALA A 96 1.28 -2.70 10.69
N PHE A 97 0.02 -2.32 10.90
CA PHE A 97 -1.07 -2.53 9.95
C PHE A 97 -0.76 -2.00 8.54
N PHE A 98 0.01 -0.90 8.46
CA PHE A 98 0.37 -0.28 7.19
C PHE A 98 1.70 -0.72 6.61
N ARG A 99 2.45 -1.58 7.30
CA ARG A 99 3.73 -2.09 6.80
C ARG A 99 3.47 -3.18 5.78
N THR A 100 4.08 -3.05 4.62
CA THR A 100 4.03 -4.09 3.60
C THR A 100 5.41 -4.69 3.36
N ARG A 101 5.40 -5.90 2.79
CA ARG A 101 6.54 -6.57 2.17
C ARG A 101 6.27 -6.72 0.68
N THR A 102 7.30 -7.00 -0.11
CA THR A 102 7.15 -7.03 -1.58
C THR A 102 6.15 -8.08 -2.08
N ASP A 103 6.03 -9.21 -1.39
CA ASP A 103 5.01 -10.23 -1.66
C ASP A 103 3.59 -9.73 -1.32
N GLU A 104 3.45 -9.03 -0.19
CA GLU A 104 2.19 -8.42 0.23
C GLU A 104 1.76 -7.28 -0.70
N ASP A 105 2.69 -6.48 -1.22
CA ASP A 105 2.43 -5.42 -2.20
C ASP A 105 1.81 -5.99 -3.49
N ARG A 106 2.32 -7.13 -3.98
CA ARG A 106 1.77 -7.79 -5.17
C ARG A 106 0.35 -8.29 -4.94
N ILE A 107 0.13 -8.96 -3.82
CA ILE A 107 -1.20 -9.45 -3.44
C ILE A 107 -2.16 -8.26 -3.35
N TYR A 108 -1.74 -7.16 -2.71
CA TYR A 108 -2.53 -5.94 -2.61
C TYR A 108 -2.88 -5.37 -3.99
N PHE A 109 -1.90 -5.22 -4.89
CA PHE A 109 -2.15 -4.70 -6.23
C PHE A 109 -3.10 -5.59 -7.04
N ASN A 110 -2.91 -6.91 -6.99
CA ASN A 110 -3.79 -7.86 -7.67
C ASN A 110 -5.23 -7.78 -7.15
N GLN A 111 -5.42 -7.65 -5.83
CA GLN A 111 -6.77 -7.46 -5.27
C GLN A 111 -7.46 -6.20 -5.81
N LEU A 112 -6.73 -5.09 -5.95
CA LEU A 112 -7.33 -3.86 -6.52
C LEU A 112 -7.68 -4.05 -8.00
N VAL A 113 -6.82 -4.72 -8.76
CA VAL A 113 -7.05 -5.06 -10.17
C VAL A 113 -8.26 -5.98 -10.33
N GLU A 114 -8.35 -7.06 -9.55
CA GLU A 114 -9.46 -8.01 -9.60
C GLU A 114 -10.81 -7.36 -9.29
N LEU A 115 -10.84 -6.41 -8.34
CA LEU A 115 -12.07 -5.71 -7.97
C LEU A 115 -12.54 -4.70 -9.02
N THR A 116 -11.63 -4.18 -9.85
CA THR A 116 -11.91 -2.97 -10.64
C THR A 116 -11.56 -3.06 -12.12
N GLU A 117 -10.90 -4.15 -12.53
CA GLU A 117 -10.41 -4.38 -13.90
C GLU A 117 -9.56 -3.21 -14.43
N ILE A 118 -8.83 -2.54 -13.54
CA ILE A 118 -7.84 -1.51 -13.92
C ILE A 118 -6.55 -2.15 -14.40
N GLU A 119 -5.78 -1.42 -15.20
CA GLU A 119 -4.47 -1.89 -15.69
C GLU A 119 -3.55 -2.31 -14.53
N PRO A 120 -2.96 -3.51 -14.54
CA PRO A 120 -2.06 -3.94 -13.49
C PRO A 120 -0.77 -3.11 -13.46
N ILE A 121 -0.10 -3.09 -12.30
CA ILE A 121 1.25 -2.55 -12.21
C ILE A 121 2.21 -3.55 -12.87
N PRO A 122 3.12 -3.11 -13.77
CA PRO A 122 4.08 -4.00 -14.41
C PRO A 122 4.88 -4.81 -13.39
N ARG A 123 4.92 -6.13 -13.59
CA ARG A 123 5.54 -7.09 -12.67
C ARG A 123 7.01 -6.75 -12.40
N VAL A 124 7.72 -6.30 -13.44
CA VAL A 124 9.12 -5.89 -13.39
C VAL A 124 9.41 -4.87 -12.28
N LEU A 125 8.46 -3.96 -11.97
CA LEU A 125 8.65 -2.96 -10.92
C LEU A 125 8.71 -3.61 -9.54
N THR A 126 7.78 -4.53 -9.26
CA THR A 126 7.79 -5.30 -8.01
C THR A 126 9.00 -6.23 -7.92
N ASP A 127 9.53 -6.74 -9.04
CA ASP A 127 10.74 -7.59 -9.04
C ASP A 127 11.99 -6.76 -8.73
N ILE A 128 12.15 -5.62 -9.38
CA ILE A 128 13.25 -4.68 -9.10
C ILE A 128 13.19 -4.21 -7.64
N HIS A 129 12.00 -3.90 -7.10
CA HIS A 129 11.88 -3.48 -5.71
C HIS A 129 12.25 -4.58 -4.72
N ALA A 130 11.89 -5.84 -4.99
CA ALA A 130 12.32 -6.98 -4.18
C ALA A 130 13.85 -7.09 -4.18
N ASP A 131 14.47 -7.11 -5.36
CA ASP A 131 15.92 -7.23 -5.48
C ASP A 131 16.65 -6.03 -4.84
N ALA A 132 16.22 -4.80 -5.12
CA ALA A 132 16.80 -3.60 -4.52
C ALA A 132 16.71 -3.59 -2.99
N THR A 133 15.64 -4.16 -2.42
CA THR A 133 15.49 -4.32 -0.96
C THR A 133 16.49 -5.34 -0.42
N VAL A 134 16.72 -6.46 -1.11
CA VAL A 134 17.75 -7.43 -0.76
C VAL A 134 19.14 -6.80 -0.84
N GLN A 135 19.44 -6.05 -1.91
CA GLN A 135 20.71 -5.34 -2.09
C GLN A 135 20.95 -4.31 -0.99
N LEU A 136 19.93 -3.54 -0.60
CA LEU A 136 20.02 -2.60 0.52
C LEU A 136 20.40 -3.30 1.83
N LEU A 137 19.82 -4.47 2.10
CA LEU A 137 20.04 -5.20 3.35
C LEU A 137 21.39 -5.93 3.37
N GLN A 138 21.82 -6.50 2.24
CA GLN A 138 23.01 -7.35 2.16
C GLN A 138 24.26 -6.56 1.75
N ASN A 139 24.12 -5.51 0.94
CA ASN A 139 25.22 -4.76 0.32
C ASN A 139 25.08 -3.25 0.59
N PHE A 140 24.76 -2.86 1.83
CA PHE A 140 24.42 -1.48 2.22
C PHE A 140 25.43 -0.40 1.78
N GLY A 141 26.73 -0.73 1.70
CA GLY A 141 27.76 0.21 1.25
C GLY A 141 27.77 0.48 -0.26
N GLN A 142 27.24 -0.44 -1.07
CA GLN A 142 27.40 -0.45 -2.52
C GLN A 142 26.09 -0.56 -3.31
N PHE A 143 24.96 -0.84 -2.65
CA PHE A 143 23.68 -1.06 -3.34
C PHE A 143 23.25 0.08 -4.28
N ARG A 144 23.69 1.32 -4.00
CA ARG A 144 23.41 2.50 -4.85
C ARG A 144 24.22 2.54 -6.14
N SER A 145 25.29 1.76 -6.24
CA SER A 145 26.13 1.63 -7.44
C SER A 145 25.62 0.55 -8.39
N ASN A 146 24.70 -0.30 -7.95
CA ASN A 146 24.00 -1.25 -8.81
C ASN A 146 23.13 -0.49 -9.83
N LYS A 147 22.98 -1.04 -11.04
CA LYS A 147 22.11 -0.48 -12.08
C LYS A 147 21.10 -1.52 -12.54
N TYR A 148 19.89 -1.05 -12.82
CA TYR A 148 18.80 -1.84 -13.38
C TYR A 148 18.44 -1.26 -14.75
N LYS A 149 18.15 -2.13 -15.72
CA LYS A 149 17.57 -1.75 -17.01
C LYS A 149 16.32 -2.58 -17.26
N ILE A 150 15.17 -1.92 -17.30
CA ILE A 150 13.90 -2.55 -17.68
C ILE A 150 13.98 -2.94 -19.16
N VAL A 151 13.59 -4.18 -19.47
CA VAL A 151 13.54 -4.73 -20.84
C VAL A 151 12.10 -4.72 -21.34
N ASP A 152 11.18 -5.18 -20.51
CA ASP A 152 9.73 -5.25 -20.74
C ASP A 152 8.99 -5.25 -19.39
N ASP A 153 7.68 -5.48 -19.41
CA ASP A 153 6.82 -5.45 -18.21
C ASP A 153 7.09 -6.58 -17.20
N GLU A 154 7.91 -7.58 -17.57
CA GLU A 154 8.25 -8.73 -16.72
C GLU A 154 9.75 -8.84 -16.42
N ASN A 155 10.62 -8.29 -17.26
CA ASN A 155 12.05 -8.58 -17.25
C ASN A 155 12.92 -7.32 -17.09
N PHE A 156 14.01 -7.49 -16.34
CA PHE A 156 15.06 -6.48 -16.21
C PHE A 156 16.46 -7.11 -16.27
N LEU A 157 17.44 -6.30 -16.66
CA LEU A 157 18.86 -6.63 -16.53
C LEU A 157 19.43 -5.97 -15.27
N PHE A 158 20.22 -6.72 -14.50
CA PHE A 158 20.92 -6.27 -13.32
C PHE A 158 22.42 -6.15 -13.58
N PHE A 159 23.01 -5.01 -13.22
CA PHE A 159 24.44 -4.76 -13.31
C PHE A 159 24.95 -4.42 -11.90
N PRO A 160 25.65 -5.35 -11.22
CA PRO A 160 26.16 -5.09 -9.88
C PRO A 160 27.23 -3.99 -9.87
N ALA A 161 27.43 -3.38 -8.71
CA ALA A 161 28.56 -2.50 -8.45
C ALA A 161 29.88 -3.20 -8.82
N THR A 162 30.78 -2.45 -9.46
CA THR A 162 32.14 -2.89 -9.81
C THR A 162 33.15 -2.41 -8.78
#